data_AF-A0A074V9U6-F1
#
_entry.id   AF-A0A074V9U6-F1
#
_cell.length_a   1.000
_cell.length_b   1.000
_cell.length_c   1.000
_cell.angle_alpha   90.00
_cell.angle_beta   90.00
_cell.angle_gamma   90.00
#
_symmetry.space_group_name_H-M   'P 1'
#
loop_
_entity.id
_entity.type
_entity.pdbx_description
1 polymer ?
#
loop_
_entity_poly.entity_id
_entity_poly.type
_entity_poly.pdbx_seq_one_letter_code
_entity_poly.pdbx_strand_id
1 'polypeptide(L)'
;MAMEMMLFTVVMAMTQSMAEWLIGRRGQKNPIHTMEDVAADEGQSKSWRWGGIIGVLGSFLILSFYSVIGGWAADYIFLAGTGSFKGLNGEGTGQVFQQFLG
;
A
#
# COMPACT_ATOMS: atom_id res chain seq x y z
N MET A 1 4.81 6.15 -26.00
CA MET A 1 5.34 6.34 -24.63
C MET A 1 4.27 6.31 -23.54
N ALA A 2 3.44 7.36 -23.33
CA ALA A 2 2.46 7.35 -22.22
C ALA A 2 1.38 6.25 -22.35
N MET A 3 0.83 6.05 -23.55
CA MET A 3 -0.19 5.03 -23.81
C MET A 3 0.34 3.60 -23.63
N GLU A 4 1.60 3.35 -23.99
CA GLU A 4 2.25 2.05 -23.79
C GLU A 4 2.46 1.75 -22.29
N MET A 5 2.90 2.74 -21.50
CA MET A 5 3.08 2.61 -20.05
C MET A 5 1.78 2.27 -19.31
N MET A 6 0.67 2.86 -19.74
CA MET A 6 -0.65 2.57 -19.17
C MET A 6 -1.08 1.13 -19.48
N LEU A 7 -0.89 0.68 -20.72
CA LEU A 7 -1.22 -0.69 -21.12
C LEU A 7 -0.45 -1.71 -20.27
N PHE A 8 0.87 -1.57 -20.14
CA PHE A 8 1.69 -2.48 -19.34
C PHE A 8 1.30 -2.49 -17.87
N THR A 9 1.11 -1.30 -17.28
CA THR A 9 0.70 -1.18 -15.88
C THR A 9 -0.62 -1.90 -15.61
N VAL A 10 -1.60 -1.70 -16.49
CA VAL A 10 -2.93 -2.29 -16.33
C VAL A 10 -2.90 -3.81 -16.47
N VAL A 11 -2.17 -4.35 -17.46
CA VAL A 11 -2.05 -5.80 -17.64
C VAL A 11 -1.33 -6.46 -16.46
N MET A 12 -0.21 -5.88 -16.01
CA MET A 12 0.55 -6.40 -14.88
C MET A 12 -0.27 -6.34 -13.59
N ALA A 13 -0.93 -5.22 -13.32
CA ALA A 13 -1.76 -5.05 -12.13
C ALA A 13 -2.93 -6.04 -12.12
N MET A 14 -3.68 -6.15 -13.23
CA MET A 14 -4.78 -7.11 -13.31
C MET A 14 -4.32 -8.55 -13.11
N THR A 15 -3.25 -8.96 -13.80
CA THR A 15 -2.73 -10.33 -13.72
C THR A 15 -2.27 -10.65 -12.30
N GLN A 16 -1.56 -9.73 -11.65
CA GLN A 16 -1.12 -9.88 -10.27
C GLN A 16 -2.29 -9.97 -9.29
N SER A 17 -3.28 -9.07 -9.38
CA SER A 17 -4.46 -9.10 -8.50
C SER A 17 -5.29 -10.37 -8.69
N MET A 18 -5.43 -10.87 -9.93
CA MET A 18 -6.09 -12.16 -10.20
C MET A 18 -5.34 -13.33 -9.56
N ALA A 19 -4.01 -13.34 -9.66
CA ALA A 19 -3.18 -14.38 -9.05
C ALA A 19 -3.32 -14.38 -7.52
N GLU A 20 -3.21 -13.22 -6.88
CA GLU A 20 -3.37 -13.06 -5.43
C GLU A 20 -4.75 -13.51 -4.96
N TRP A 21 -5.81 -13.13 -5.69
CA TRP A 21 -7.18 -13.54 -5.37
C TRP A 21 -7.39 -15.06 -5.51
N LEU A 22 -6.87 -15.68 -6.58
CA LEU A 22 -6.99 -17.13 -6.78
C LEU A 22 -6.25 -17.92 -5.69
N ILE A 23 -5.04 -17.51 -5.34
CA ILE A 23 -4.24 -18.12 -4.27
C ILE A 23 -4.97 -17.95 -2.93
N GLY A 24 -5.45 -16.75 -2.62
CA GLY A 24 -6.20 -16.46 -1.40
C GLY A 24 -7.51 -17.28 -1.30
N ARG A 25 -8.24 -17.40 -2.40
CA ARG A 25 -9.48 -18.18 -2.47
C ARG A 25 -9.24 -19.68 -2.24
N ARG A 26 -8.13 -20.21 -2.74
CA ARG A 26 -7.76 -21.63 -2.55
C ARG A 26 -7.27 -21.91 -1.12
N GLY A 27 -6.49 -21.01 -0.54
CA GLY A 27 -5.93 -21.20 0.79
C GLY A 27 -6.89 -20.91 1.95
N GLN A 28 -7.79 -19.92 1.81
CA GLN A 28 -8.75 -19.47 2.84
C GLN A 28 -8.14 -19.30 4.25
N LYS A 29 -6.84 -19.01 4.30
CA LYS A 29 -6.02 -18.92 5.51
C LYS A 29 -5.12 -17.69 5.41
N ASN A 30 -4.40 -17.40 6.50
CA ASN A 30 -3.39 -16.34 6.51
C ASN A 30 -2.37 -16.54 5.37
N PRO A 31 -1.83 -15.46 4.77
CA PRO A 31 -0.98 -15.54 3.57
C PRO A 31 0.19 -16.52 3.69
N ILE A 32 0.82 -16.58 4.88
CA ILE A 32 1.92 -17.50 5.19
C ILE A 32 1.49 -18.96 5.07
N HIS A 33 0.34 -19.31 5.66
CA HIS A 33 -0.19 -20.67 5.65
C HIS A 33 -0.81 -21.03 4.28
N THR A 34 -1.51 -20.09 3.65
CA THR A 34 -2.03 -20.26 2.29
C THR A 34 -0.90 -20.60 1.30
N MET A 35 0.24 -19.90 1.38
CA MET A 35 1.38 -20.19 0.50
C MET A 35 2.04 -21.54 0.79
N GLU A 36 2.09 -21.96 2.06
CA GLU A 36 2.59 -23.29 2.45
C GLU A 36 1.67 -24.42 1.96
N ASP A 37 0.36 -24.28 2.16
CA ASP A 37 -0.64 -25.29 1.81
C ASP A 37 -0.80 -25.43 0.29
N VAL A 38 -0.91 -24.32 -0.44
CA VAL A 38 -1.01 -24.35 -1.91
C VAL A 38 0.27 -24.93 -2.53
N ALA A 39 1.44 -24.64 -1.98
CA ALA A 39 2.68 -25.25 -2.46
C ALA A 39 2.72 -26.75 -2.19
N ALA A 40 2.30 -27.20 -1.01
CA ALA A 40 2.24 -28.62 -0.69
C ALA A 40 1.24 -29.39 -1.59
N ASP A 41 0.07 -28.81 -1.85
CA ASP A 41 -0.96 -29.40 -2.73
C ASP A 41 -0.46 -29.56 -4.18
N GLU A 42 0.40 -28.65 -4.65
CA GLU A 42 1.00 -28.69 -5.99
C GLU A 42 2.29 -29.51 -6.06
N GLY A 43 2.64 -30.24 -5.00
CA GLY A 43 3.88 -31.03 -4.93
C GLY A 43 5.16 -30.19 -4.89
N GLN A 44 5.05 -28.91 -4.57
CA GLN A 44 6.16 -27.96 -4.48
C GLN A 44 6.69 -27.86 -3.04
N SER A 45 7.87 -27.26 -2.90
CA SER A 45 8.52 -27.08 -1.61
C SER A 45 7.74 -26.14 -0.68
N LYS A 46 7.58 -26.51 0.60
CA LYS A 46 6.98 -25.64 1.63
C LYS A 46 7.73 -24.32 1.86
N SER A 47 8.96 -24.19 1.32
CA SER A 47 9.73 -22.95 1.33
C SER A 47 9.01 -21.75 0.69
N TRP A 48 7.98 -21.97 -0.14
CA TRP A 48 7.13 -20.88 -0.65
C TRP A 48 6.45 -20.04 0.43
N ARG A 49 6.37 -20.56 1.66
CA ARG A 49 6.00 -19.81 2.87
C ARG A 49 6.80 -18.53 3.07
N TRP A 50 8.08 -18.51 2.69
CA TRP A 50 8.94 -17.32 2.81
C TRP A 50 8.40 -16.13 2.03
N GLY A 51 7.78 -16.35 0.86
CA GLY A 51 7.14 -15.30 0.08
C GLY A 51 5.99 -14.64 0.87
N GLY A 52 5.17 -15.44 1.56
CA GLY A 52 4.11 -14.93 2.42
C GLY A 52 4.64 -14.15 3.63
N ILE A 53 5.75 -14.59 4.23
CA ILE A 53 6.38 -13.88 5.36
C ILE A 53 6.91 -12.53 4.92
N ILE A 54 7.65 -12.48 3.81
CA ILE A 54 8.20 -11.22 3.26
C ILE A 54 7.06 -10.26 2.88
N GLY A 55 5.98 -10.76 2.29
CA GLY A 55 4.80 -9.95 1.97
C GLY A 55 4.15 -9.32 3.21
N VAL A 56 3.97 -10.09 4.30
CA VAL A 56 3.40 -9.58 5.56
C VAL A 56 4.33 -8.54 6.21
N LEU A 57 5.63 -8.83 6.30
CA LEU A 57 6.62 -7.89 6.84
C LEU A 57 6.70 -6.62 6.00
N GLY A 58 6.72 -6.74 4.68
CA GLY A 58 6.72 -5.61 3.76
C GLY A 58 5.47 -4.74 3.92
N SER A 59 4.29 -5.36 4.01
CA SER A 59 3.02 -4.64 4.22
C SER A 59 3.02 -3.88 5.55
N PHE A 60 3.54 -4.48 6.61
CA PHE A 60 3.67 -3.85 7.92
C PHE A 60 4.61 -2.63 7.88
N LEU A 61 5.77 -2.77 7.22
CA LEU A 61 6.72 -1.67 7.03
C LEU A 61 6.13 -0.54 6.18
N ILE A 62 5.42 -0.86 5.09
CA ILE A 62 4.76 0.15 4.26
C ILE A 62 3.70 0.90 5.09
N LEU A 63 2.90 0.17 5.87
CA LEU A 63 1.85 0.78 6.69
C LEU A 63 2.41 1.75 7.74
N SER A 64 3.60 1.50 8.30
CA SER A 64 4.21 2.42 9.27
C SER A 64 4.55 3.77 8.62
N PHE A 65 5.15 3.78 7.43
CA PHE A 65 5.41 5.01 6.67
C PHE A 65 4.11 5.70 6.23
N TYR A 66 3.13 4.93 5.75
CA TYR A 66 1.84 5.49 5.33
C TYR A 66 1.04 6.09 6.48
N SER A 67 1.19 5.58 7.70
CA SER A 67 0.53 6.14 8.88
C SER A 67 1.05 7.55 9.21
N VAL A 68 2.35 7.80 9.00
CA VAL A 68 2.95 9.14 9.17
C VAL A 68 2.38 10.11 8.14
N ILE A 69 2.39 9.74 6.86
CA ILE A 69 1.86 10.56 5.76
C ILE A 69 0.35 10.80 5.96
N GLY A 70 -0.39 9.78 6.38
CA GLY A 70 -1.80 9.88 6.71
C GLY A 70 -2.08 10.80 7.89
N GLY A 71 -1.21 10.80 8.91
CA GLY A 71 -1.28 11.74 10.03
C GLY A 71 -1.14 13.19 9.58
N TRP A 72 -0.21 13.45 8.67
CA TRP A 72 -0.03 14.78 8.08
C TRP A 72 -1.27 15.18 7.27
N ALA A 73 -1.76 14.30 6.40
CA ALA A 73 -2.96 14.55 5.61
C ALA A 73 -4.22 14.81 6.49
N ALA A 74 -4.38 14.08 7.59
CA ALA A 74 -5.47 14.27 8.53
C ALA A 74 -5.41 15.64 9.23
N ASP A 75 -4.21 16.09 9.63
CA ASP A 75 -4.01 17.42 10.21
C ASP A 75 -4.36 18.53 9.20
N TYR A 76 -3.94 18.37 7.94
CA TYR A 76 -4.33 19.27 6.86
C TYR A 76 -5.84 19.36 6.63
N ILE A 77 -6.54 18.22 6.70
CA ILE A 77 -8.02 18.19 6.61
C ILE A 77 -8.64 18.98 7.77
N PHE A 78 -8.09 18.84 8.98
CA PHE A 78 -8.56 19.57 10.15
C PHE A 78 -8.32 21.09 10.01
N LEU A 79 -7.11 21.52 9.60
CA LEU A 79 -6.80 22.93 9.32
C LEU A 79 -7.68 23.53 8.20
N ALA A 80 -8.02 22.73 7.19
CA ALA A 80 -8.94 23.12 6.14
C ALA A 80 -10.38 23.28 6.66
N GLY A 81 -10.81 22.38 7.53
CA GLY A 81 -12.12 22.45 8.18
C GLY A 81 -12.28 23.63 9.14
N THR A 82 -11.23 23.99 9.89
CA THR A 82 -11.25 25.15 10.82
C THR A 82 -11.11 26.50 10.10
N GLY A 83 -10.87 26.51 8.80
CA GLY A 83 -10.75 27.73 8.00
C GLY A 83 -9.41 28.44 8.16
N SER A 84 -8.39 27.77 8.74
CA SER A 84 -7.03 28.32 8.89
C SER A 84 -6.37 28.68 7.55
N PHE A 85 -6.85 28.13 6.43
CA PHE A 85 -6.40 28.47 5.08
C PHE A 85 -7.17 29.61 4.41
N LYS A 86 -8.20 30.19 5.03
CA LYS A 86 -8.94 31.32 4.43
C LYS A 86 -8.06 32.57 4.40
N GLY A 87 -7.65 32.96 3.19
CA GLY A 87 -6.85 34.18 2.95
C GLY A 87 -5.34 33.96 2.94
N LEU A 88 -4.85 32.72 3.02
CA LEU A 88 -3.42 32.41 2.86
C LEU A 88 -3.02 32.37 1.38
N ASN A 89 -1.96 33.10 1.03
CA ASN A 89 -1.29 33.00 -0.28
C ASN A 89 -0.40 31.73 -0.34
N GLY A 90 0.15 31.42 -1.52
CA GLY A 90 1.04 30.25 -1.73
C GLY A 90 2.24 30.20 -0.76
N GLU A 91 2.81 31.35 -0.41
CA GLU A 91 3.87 31.47 0.62
C GLU A 91 3.37 31.12 2.03
N GLY A 92 2.16 31.55 2.39
CA GLY A 92 1.57 31.29 3.70
C GLY A 92 1.24 29.81 3.92
N THR A 93 0.84 29.11 2.86
CA THR A 93 0.60 27.65 2.91
C THR A 93 1.91 26.87 3.08
N GLY A 94 3.00 27.35 2.45
CA GLY A 94 4.34 26.79 2.62
C GLY A 94 4.89 26.95 4.05
N GLN A 95 4.64 28.09 4.70
CA GLN A 95 5.02 28.31 6.10
C GLN A 95 4.26 27.42 7.08
N VAL A 96 2.96 27.18 6.86
CA VAL A 96 2.17 26.23 7.66
C VAL A 96 2.75 24.81 7.58
N PHE A 97 3.22 24.38 6.40
CA PHE A 97 3.88 23.08 6.24
C PHE A 97 5.24 23.02 6.95
N GLN A 98 6.06 24.07 6.83
CA GLN A 98 7.36 24.14 7.51
C GLN A 98 7.19 24.11 9.03
N GLN A 99 6.21 24.84 9.57
CA GLN A 99 5.89 24.84 11.00
C GLN A 99 5.38 23.47 11.49
N PHE A 100 4.71 22.71 10.62
CA PHE A 100 4.26 21.35 10.92
C PHE A 100 5.43 20.35 10.95
N LEU A 101 6.43 20.52 10.09
CA LEU A 101 7.62 19.66 10.04
C LEU A 101 8.64 19.97 11.17
N GLY A 102 8.59 21.18 11.74
CA GLY A 102 9.51 21.68 12.76
C GLY A 102 10.63 22.53 12.17
#